data_AF-A0A933ZFU6-F1
#
_entry.id   AF-A0A933ZFU6-F1
#
_cell.length_a   1.000
_cell.length_b   1.000
_cell.length_c   1.000
_cell.angle_alpha   90.00
_cell.angle_beta   90.00
_cell.angle_gamma   90.00
#
_symmetry.space_group_name_H-M   'P 1'
#
loop_
_entity.id
_entity.type
_entity.pdbx_description
1 polymer ?
#
loop_
_entity_poly.entity_id
_entity_poly.type
_entity_poly.pdbx_seq_one_letter_code
_entity_poly.pdbx_strand_id
1 'polypeptide(L)'
;MVTLSAGTIEAEVVIDMATADTDAAGRLNAELWLRFGAEAWPRWGWRDSAAVTLRWWLAELRRLMKQKSEQATLSFADGPYEIAIKQVGRHSIRMETIRTDARDTHAPTTYVVRLDRFARSTCAAAHRVVLECRGRRWMNDIEELDHGLALVQGSLNERFPRRPGSGSMQRISVPPSGKSRSTIPGTRG
;
A
#
# COMPACT_ATOMS: atom_id res chain seq x y z
N MET A 1 4.21 0.19 29.48
CA MET A 1 5.59 0.40 29.02
C MET A 1 5.52 0.43 27.50
N VAL A 2 5.85 1.56 26.86
CA VAL A 2 5.77 1.69 25.39
C VAL A 2 7.08 1.18 24.81
N THR A 3 7.02 0.10 24.03
CA THR A 3 8.18 -0.39 23.29
C THR A 3 8.36 0.49 22.06
N LEU A 4 9.39 1.33 22.07
CA LEU A 4 9.79 2.10 20.89
C LEU A 4 10.77 1.25 20.07
N SER A 5 10.41 0.93 18.83
CA SER A 5 11.38 0.34 17.90
C SER A 5 12.41 1.41 17.51
N ALA A 6 13.69 1.12 17.74
CA ALA A 6 14.81 2.02 17.44
C ALA A 6 15.11 2.02 15.93
N GLY A 7 14.22 2.61 15.13
CA GLY A 7 14.42 2.74 13.70
C GLY A 7 13.16 3.13 12.94
N THR A 8 13.33 3.67 11.73
CA THR A 8 12.20 3.77 10.80
C THR A 8 11.86 2.37 10.31
N ILE A 9 10.66 1.89 10.59
CA ILE A 9 10.18 0.61 10.09
C ILE A 9 9.31 0.83 8.85
N GLU A 10 9.25 -0.15 7.96
CA GLU A 10 8.31 -0.14 6.85
C GLU A 10 6.96 -0.66 7.33
N ALA A 11 5.90 0.10 7.04
CA ALA A 11 4.52 -0.32 7.25
C ALA A 11 3.88 -0.63 5.90
N GLU A 12 3.31 -1.83 5.77
CA GLU A 12 2.64 -2.29 4.58
C GLU A 12 1.17 -2.65 4.87
N VAL A 13 0.28 -2.23 3.98
CA VAL A 13 -1.09 -2.75 3.90
C VAL A 13 -1.07 -4.06 3.13
N VAL A 14 -1.38 -5.15 3.81
CA VAL A 14 -1.49 -6.48 3.22
C VAL A 14 -2.96 -6.80 3.03
N ILE A 15 -3.32 -7.24 1.84
CA ILE A 15 -4.66 -7.73 1.51
C ILE A 15 -4.55 -9.01 0.70
N ASP A 16 -5.29 -10.05 1.10
CA ASP A 16 -5.39 -11.30 0.37
C ASP A 16 -6.75 -11.42 -0.34
N MET A 17 -6.74 -11.13 -1.64
CA MET A 17 -7.94 -11.21 -2.48
C MET A 17 -8.39 -12.66 -2.78
N ALA A 18 -7.55 -13.66 -2.51
CA ALA A 18 -7.97 -15.06 -2.63
C ALA A 18 -9.03 -15.42 -1.57
N THR A 19 -9.01 -14.71 -0.44
CA THR A 19 -9.96 -14.88 0.67
C THR A 19 -11.23 -14.05 0.52
N ALA A 20 -11.33 -13.24 -0.54
CA ALA A 20 -12.38 -12.26 -0.68
C ALA A 20 -13.75 -12.90 -0.97
N ASP A 21 -14.78 -12.42 -0.27
CA ASP A 21 -16.19 -12.72 -0.53
C ASP A 21 -17.06 -11.47 -0.33
N THR A 22 -18.35 -11.61 -0.61
CA THR A 22 -19.35 -10.58 -0.32
C THR A 22 -20.40 -11.11 0.65
N ASP A 23 -20.79 -10.31 1.64
CA ASP A 23 -21.90 -10.66 2.52
C ASP A 23 -23.27 -10.50 1.83
N ALA A 24 -24.36 -10.75 2.56
CA ALA A 24 -25.73 -10.62 2.05
C ALA A 24 -26.11 -9.18 1.66
N ALA A 25 -25.42 -8.17 2.20
CA ALA A 25 -25.56 -6.76 1.82
C ALA A 25 -24.62 -6.39 0.65
N GLY A 26 -23.86 -7.35 0.12
CA GLY A 26 -22.88 -7.17 -0.95
C GLY A 26 -21.62 -6.44 -0.51
N ARG A 27 -21.34 -6.34 0.79
CA ARG A 27 -20.09 -5.74 1.28
C ARG A 27 -18.94 -6.70 1.05
N LEU A 28 -17.86 -6.18 0.46
CA LEU A 28 -16.64 -6.95 0.25
C LEU A 28 -15.92 -7.18 1.57
N ASN A 29 -15.75 -8.45 1.95
CA ASN A 29 -14.88 -8.86 3.05
C ASN A 29 -13.66 -9.60 2.50
N ALA A 30 -12.49 -9.32 3.06
CA ALA A 30 -11.26 -10.02 2.72
C ALA A 30 -10.31 -9.96 3.93
N GLU A 31 -9.28 -10.80 3.93
CA GLU A 31 -8.20 -10.61 4.89
C GLU A 31 -7.42 -9.33 4.55
N LEU A 32 -7.38 -8.40 5.50
CA LEU A 32 -6.77 -7.08 5.43
C LEU A 32 -6.11 -6.75 6.77
N TRP A 33 -4.80 -6.54 6.76
CA TRP A 33 -4.05 -6.14 7.96
C TRP A 33 -2.87 -5.24 7.62
N LEU A 34 -2.27 -4.67 8.66
CA LEU A 34 -1.04 -3.90 8.59
C LEU A 34 0.13 -4.74 9.04
N ARG A 35 1.24 -4.67 8.30
CA ARG A 35 2.48 -5.36 8.61
C ARG A 35 3.57 -4.36 8.95
N PHE A 36 4.16 -4.52 10.14
CA PHE A 36 5.27 -3.72 10.66
C PHE A 36 6.49 -4.63 10.82
N GLY A 37 7.28 -4.77 9.76
CA GLY A 37 8.37 -5.75 9.74
C GLY A 37 7.85 -7.19 9.87
N ALA A 38 8.07 -7.80 11.04
CA ALA A 38 7.62 -9.16 11.39
C ALA A 38 6.29 -9.21 12.16
N GLU A 39 5.77 -8.05 12.56
CA GLU A 39 4.53 -7.94 13.32
C GLU A 39 3.35 -7.62 12.40
N ALA A 40 2.15 -8.04 12.82
CA ALA A 40 0.91 -7.75 12.12
C ALA A 40 -0.12 -7.13 13.08
N TRP A 41 -0.87 -6.15 12.58
CA TRP A 41 -1.95 -5.49 13.30
C TRP A 41 -3.22 -5.46 12.44
N PRO A 42 -4.38 -5.92 12.94
CA PRO A 42 -4.62 -6.43 14.30
C PRO A 42 -3.95 -7.77 14.57
N ARG A 43 -3.94 -8.65 13.56
CA ARG A 43 -3.25 -9.94 13.53
C ARG A 43 -3.13 -10.42 12.09
N TRP A 44 -2.30 -11.44 11.87
CA TRP A 44 -2.22 -12.13 10.58
C TRP A 44 -3.58 -12.73 10.19
N GLY A 45 -3.97 -12.53 8.93
CA GLY A 45 -5.25 -13.01 8.40
C GLY A 45 -6.48 -12.35 9.05
N TRP A 46 -6.32 -11.13 9.59
CA TRP A 46 -7.48 -10.37 10.08
C TRP A 46 -8.47 -10.13 8.93
N ARG A 47 -9.74 -10.51 9.12
CA ARG A 47 -10.79 -10.36 8.12
C ARG A 47 -11.58 -9.10 8.41
N ASP A 48 -11.80 -8.28 7.39
CA ASP A 48 -12.48 -6.99 7.52
C ASP A 48 -13.22 -6.62 6.22
N SER A 49 -14.07 -5.60 6.28
CA SER A 49 -14.70 -5.01 5.09
C SER A 49 -13.67 -4.20 4.30
N ALA A 50 -12.96 -4.87 3.39
CA ALA A 50 -11.78 -4.33 2.74
C ALA A 50 -12.04 -3.02 1.97
N ALA A 51 -13.17 -2.92 1.26
CA ALA A 51 -13.51 -1.70 0.53
C ALA A 51 -13.80 -0.51 1.48
N VAL A 52 -14.53 -0.77 2.56
CA VAL A 52 -14.89 0.25 3.55
C VAL A 52 -13.65 0.73 4.31
N THR A 53 -12.85 -0.20 4.84
CA THR A 53 -11.64 0.11 5.62
C THR A 53 -10.64 0.89 4.78
N LEU A 54 -10.36 0.46 3.54
CA LEU A 54 -9.43 1.19 2.66
C LEU A 54 -9.97 2.56 2.27
N ARG A 55 -11.27 2.73 2.02
CA ARG A 55 -11.88 4.04 1.73
C ARG A 55 -11.67 5.00 2.91
N TRP A 56 -11.93 4.56 4.14
CA TRP A 56 -11.71 5.38 5.33
C TRP A 56 -10.24 5.77 5.49
N TRP A 57 -9.33 4.82 5.30
CA TRP A 57 -7.89 5.09 5.43
C TRP A 57 -7.39 6.06 4.37
N LEU A 58 -7.85 5.92 3.13
CA LEU A 58 -7.51 6.85 2.05
C LEU A 58 -8.01 8.27 2.36
N ALA A 59 -9.21 8.43 2.92
CA ALA A 59 -9.74 9.72 3.32
C ALA A 59 -8.84 10.41 4.37
N GLU A 60 -8.43 9.68 5.39
CA GLU A 60 -7.57 10.17 6.48
C GLU A 60 -6.13 10.45 6.00
N LEU A 61 -5.56 9.58 5.18
CA LEU A 61 -4.27 9.84 4.53
C LEU A 61 -4.31 11.09 3.65
N ARG A 62 -5.41 11.33 2.93
CA ARG A 62 -5.57 12.56 2.14
C ARG A 62 -5.55 13.80 3.04
N ARG A 63 -6.24 13.76 4.19
CA ARG A 63 -6.28 14.88 5.15
C ARG A 63 -4.88 15.18 5.70
N LEU A 64 -4.15 14.15 6.12
CA LEU A 64 -2.75 14.25 6.55
C LEU A 64 -1.85 14.83 5.45
N MET A 65 -1.97 14.31 4.22
CA MET A 65 -1.13 14.74 3.11
C MET A 65 -1.38 16.19 2.71
N LYS A 66 -2.64 16.64 2.70
CA LYS A 66 -3.04 18.03 2.43
C LYS A 66 -2.84 18.97 3.61
N GLN A 67 -2.18 18.52 4.68
CA GLN A 67 -1.93 19.30 5.90
C GLN A 67 -3.22 19.89 6.51
N LYS A 68 -4.37 19.22 6.28
CA LYS A 68 -5.64 19.59 6.91
C LYS A 68 -5.74 19.09 8.35
N SER A 69 -4.84 18.19 8.74
CA SER A 69 -4.67 17.69 10.09
C SER A 69 -3.23 17.18 10.26
N GLU A 70 -2.70 17.26 11.48
CA GLU A 70 -1.44 16.63 11.86
C GLU A 70 -1.64 15.23 12.45
N GLN A 71 -2.90 14.87 12.72
CA GLN A 71 -3.30 13.61 13.34
C GLN A 71 -4.44 12.97 12.56
N ALA A 72 -4.49 11.64 12.56
CA ALA A 72 -5.58 10.88 11.99
C ALA A 72 -5.73 9.54 12.70
N THR A 73 -6.89 8.91 12.54
CA THR A 73 -7.15 7.56 13.05
C THR A 73 -7.52 6.66 11.88
N LEU A 74 -6.83 5.53 11.75
CA LEU A 74 -7.18 4.49 10.80
C LEU A 74 -7.96 3.40 11.53
N SER A 75 -9.28 3.38 11.38
CA SER A 75 -10.12 2.37 12.01
C SER A 75 -10.33 1.17 11.07
N PHE A 76 -10.31 -0.03 11.62
CA PHE A 76 -10.84 -1.22 10.95
C PHE A 76 -12.37 -1.21 11.04
N ALA A 77 -13.06 -1.75 10.04
CA ALA A 77 -14.53 -1.71 10.01
C ALA A 77 -15.15 -2.75 10.96
N ASP A 78 -14.50 -3.90 11.09
CA ASP A 78 -14.80 -4.90 12.09
C ASP A 78 -13.83 -4.81 13.27
N GLY A 79 -14.38 -4.92 14.48
CA GLY A 79 -13.65 -5.00 15.73
C GLY A 79 -13.15 -3.67 16.31
N PRO A 80 -12.55 -3.73 17.52
CA PRO A 80 -12.13 -2.56 18.29
C PRO A 80 -10.74 -2.07 17.89
N TYR A 81 -10.31 -2.27 16.64
CA TYR A 81 -8.93 -2.05 16.24
C TYR A 81 -8.76 -0.75 15.46
N GLU A 82 -7.77 0.03 15.86
CA GLU A 82 -7.43 1.30 15.24
C GLU A 82 -5.91 1.51 15.18
N ILE A 83 -5.49 2.47 14.37
CA ILE A 83 -4.16 3.07 14.44
C ILE A 83 -4.28 4.58 14.55
N ALA A 84 -3.75 5.15 15.64
CA ALA A 84 -3.54 6.59 15.73
C ALA A 84 -2.27 6.97 14.97
N ILE A 85 -2.39 7.94 14.07
CA ILE A 85 -1.30 8.50 13.28
C ILE A 85 -1.04 9.93 13.73
N LYS A 86 0.22 10.26 13.97
CA LYS A 86 0.68 11.64 14.17
C LYS A 86 1.84 11.95 13.26
N GLN A 87 1.77 13.07 12.54
CA GLN A 87 2.89 13.54 11.74
C GLN A 87 4.05 13.98 12.66
N VAL A 88 5.24 13.42 12.44
CA VAL A 88 6.46 13.73 13.23
C VAL A 88 7.59 14.31 12.36
N GLY A 89 7.37 14.41 11.06
CA GLY A 89 8.28 15.06 10.12
C GLY A 89 7.63 15.25 8.75
N ARG A 90 8.37 15.79 7.79
CA ARG A 90 7.85 16.01 6.42
C ARG A 90 7.46 14.70 5.72
N HIS A 91 8.24 13.65 5.96
CA HIS A 91 8.12 12.32 5.33
C HIS A 91 7.81 11.21 6.34
N SER A 92 7.68 11.53 7.62
CA SER A 92 7.59 10.55 8.70
C SER A 92 6.35 10.76 9.53
N ILE A 93 5.69 9.67 9.87
CA ILE A 93 4.54 9.61 10.76
C ILE A 93 4.84 8.61 11.88
N ARG A 94 4.35 8.91 13.07
CA ARG A 94 4.26 7.98 14.18
C ARG A 94 2.91 7.27 14.09
N MET A 95 2.92 5.96 14.18
CA MET A 95 1.73 5.10 14.24
C MET A 95 1.68 4.42 15.59
N GLU A 96 0.53 4.45 16.25
CA GLU A 96 0.28 3.79 17.52
C GLU A 96 -0.90 2.84 17.35
N THR A 97 -0.68 1.55 17.65
CA THR A 97 -1.73 0.52 17.56
C THR A 97 -2.65 0.61 18.76
N ILE A 98 -3.95 0.74 18.52
CA ILE A 98 -4.95 0.93 19.57
C ILE A 98 -6.00 -0.17 19.46
N ARG A 99 -6.28 -0.80 20.60
CA ARG A 99 -7.44 -1.69 20.78
C ARG A 99 -8.38 -1.04 21.80
N THR A 100 -9.61 -0.76 21.41
CA THR A 100 -10.55 0.09 22.17
C THR A 100 -11.46 -0.68 23.14
N ASP A 101 -11.40 -2.01 23.17
CA ASP A 101 -12.18 -2.80 24.13
C ASP A 101 -11.52 -2.82 25.52
N ALA A 102 -12.33 -2.68 26.57
CA ALA A 102 -11.87 -2.54 27.95
C ALA A 102 -11.23 -3.81 28.55
N ARG A 103 -11.09 -4.90 27.77
CA ARG A 103 -10.72 -6.23 28.27
C ARG A 103 -9.28 -6.64 27.96
N ASP A 104 -8.57 -5.89 27.10
CA ASP A 104 -7.23 -6.26 26.69
C ASP A 104 -6.17 -5.35 27.32
N THR A 105 -5.14 -5.98 27.90
CA THR A 105 -3.99 -5.33 28.53
C THR A 105 -2.82 -5.12 27.56
N HIS A 106 -3.02 -5.39 26.26
CA HIS A 106 -2.00 -5.13 25.25
C HIS A 106 -1.62 -3.64 25.25
N ALA A 107 -0.37 -3.38 25.66
CA ALA A 107 0.18 -2.05 25.60
C ALA A 107 0.25 -1.59 24.14
N PRO A 108 -0.16 -0.35 23.83
CA PRO A 108 0.01 0.21 22.50
C PRO A 108 1.45 0.11 22.05
N THR A 109 1.66 -0.39 20.83
CA THR A 109 2.97 -0.41 20.19
C THR A 109 3.10 0.77 19.26
N THR A 110 4.25 1.44 19.31
CA THR A 110 4.49 2.67 18.54
C THR A 110 5.59 2.45 17.50
N TYR A 111 5.29 2.86 16.26
CA TYR A 111 6.17 2.78 15.11
C TYR A 111 6.42 4.15 14.51
N VAL A 112 7.61 4.39 13.97
CA VAL A 112 7.89 5.53 13.09
C VAL A 112 8.05 4.99 11.68
N VAL A 113 7.21 5.45 10.77
CA VAL A 113 7.13 4.93 9.40
C VAL A 113 7.18 6.08 8.39
N ARG A 114 7.58 5.74 7.16
CA ARG A 114 7.57 6.69 6.05
C ARG A 114 6.17 6.87 5.49
N LEU A 115 5.66 8.11 5.56
CA LEU A 115 4.31 8.46 5.07
C LEU A 115 4.15 8.14 3.58
N ASP A 116 5.17 8.44 2.76
CA ASP A 116 5.11 8.20 1.32
C ASP A 116 5.08 6.71 0.96
N ARG A 117 5.78 5.87 1.72
CA ARG A 117 5.78 4.42 1.53
C ARG A 117 4.45 3.81 1.96
N PHE A 118 3.99 4.17 3.15
CA PHE A 118 2.73 3.69 3.70
C PHE A 118 1.55 4.06 2.78
N ALA A 119 1.42 5.33 2.40
CA ALA A 119 0.32 5.75 1.53
C ALA A 119 0.36 5.09 0.14
N ARG A 120 1.55 4.83 -0.43
CA ARG A 120 1.67 4.05 -1.68
C ARG A 120 1.23 2.59 -1.50
N SER A 121 1.56 1.98 -0.37
CA SER A 121 1.10 0.63 -0.04
C SER A 121 -0.43 0.59 0.11
N THR A 122 -1.04 1.56 0.80
CA THR A 122 -2.51 1.69 0.89
C THR A 122 -3.15 1.86 -0.48
N CYS A 123 -2.60 2.72 -1.34
CA CYS A 123 -3.08 2.88 -2.71
C CYS A 123 -2.96 1.59 -3.54
N ALA A 124 -1.87 0.84 -3.37
CA ALA A 124 -1.68 -0.43 -4.08
C ALA A 124 -2.72 -1.48 -3.62
N ALA A 125 -3.00 -1.57 -2.32
CA ALA A 125 -4.05 -2.45 -1.79
C ALA A 125 -5.44 -2.06 -2.33
N ALA A 126 -5.80 -0.77 -2.26
CA ALA A 126 -7.07 -0.27 -2.80
C ALA A 126 -7.21 -0.53 -4.31
N HIS A 127 -6.14 -0.34 -5.08
CA HIS A 127 -6.14 -0.63 -6.51
C HIS A 127 -6.37 -2.13 -6.79
N ARG A 128 -5.77 -3.04 -6.01
CA ARG A 128 -6.04 -4.48 -6.14
C ARG A 128 -7.52 -4.81 -5.88
N VAL A 129 -8.12 -4.21 -4.85
CA VAL A 129 -9.55 -4.36 -4.57
C VAL A 129 -10.39 -3.90 -5.76
N VAL A 130 -10.16 -2.69 -6.27
CA VAL A 130 -10.90 -2.14 -7.41
C VAL A 130 -10.80 -3.05 -8.62
N LEU A 131 -9.60 -3.55 -8.95
CA LEU A 131 -9.40 -4.46 -10.08
C LEU A 131 -10.14 -5.79 -9.91
N GLU A 132 -9.99 -6.43 -8.76
CA GLU A 132 -10.61 -7.74 -8.49
C GLU A 132 -12.14 -7.63 -8.52
N CYS A 133 -12.69 -6.59 -7.88
CA CYS A 133 -14.13 -6.39 -7.80
C CYS A 133 -14.73 -6.06 -9.18
N ARG A 134 -14.03 -5.30 -10.02
CA ARG A 134 -14.41 -5.13 -11.43
C ARG A 134 -14.42 -6.45 -12.20
N GLY A 135 -13.41 -7.30 -11.99
CA GLY A 135 -13.34 -8.64 -12.59
C GLY A 135 -14.50 -9.55 -12.19
N ARG A 136 -14.90 -9.51 -10.90
CA ARG A 136 -15.98 -10.32 -10.33
C ARG A 136 -17.37 -9.68 -10.40
N ARG A 137 -17.47 -8.45 -10.92
CA ARG A 137 -18.70 -7.64 -10.94
C ARG A 137 -19.30 -7.36 -9.55
N TRP A 138 -18.45 -7.25 -8.53
CA TRP A 138 -18.82 -6.76 -7.21
C TRP A 138 -18.78 -5.23 -7.23
N MET A 139 -19.93 -4.57 -7.29
CA MET A 139 -19.99 -3.11 -7.57
C MET A 139 -20.19 -2.25 -6.32
N ASN A 140 -20.63 -2.84 -5.21
CA ASN A 140 -20.89 -2.10 -3.99
C ASN A 140 -19.58 -1.52 -3.42
N ASP A 141 -19.62 -0.23 -3.06
CA ASP A 141 -18.52 0.54 -2.46
C ASP A 141 -17.26 0.75 -3.35
N ILE A 142 -17.23 0.21 -4.57
CA ILE A 142 -16.03 0.29 -5.43
C ILE A 142 -15.86 1.66 -6.06
N GLU A 143 -16.93 2.33 -6.46
CA GLU A 143 -16.85 3.66 -7.08
C GLU A 143 -16.27 4.69 -6.10
N GLU A 144 -16.71 4.65 -4.85
CA GLU A 144 -16.20 5.54 -3.81
C GLU A 144 -14.75 5.23 -3.44
N LEU A 145 -14.39 3.93 -3.40
CA LEU A 145 -13.01 3.51 -3.19
C LEU A 145 -12.09 3.99 -4.33
N ASP A 146 -12.50 3.83 -5.58
CA ASP A 146 -11.74 4.23 -6.77
C ASP A 146 -11.58 5.76 -6.82
N HIS A 147 -12.63 6.51 -6.49
CA HIS A 147 -12.56 7.96 -6.37
C HIS A 147 -11.58 8.39 -5.26
N GLY A 148 -11.67 7.78 -4.06
CA GLY A 148 -10.75 8.02 -2.96
C GLY A 148 -9.30 7.72 -3.32
N LEU A 149 -9.07 6.62 -4.05
CA LEU A 149 -7.76 6.21 -4.55
C LEU A 149 -7.16 7.28 -5.47
N ALA A 150 -7.92 7.75 -6.46
CA ALA A 150 -7.46 8.79 -7.39
C ALA A 150 -7.05 10.07 -6.66
N LEU A 151 -7.83 10.51 -5.67
CA LEU A 151 -7.54 11.70 -4.88
C LEU A 151 -6.25 11.58 -4.04
N VAL A 152 -6.02 10.42 -3.43
CA VAL A 152 -4.81 10.15 -2.64
C VAL A 152 -3.59 10.03 -3.54
N GLN A 153 -3.71 9.37 -4.70
CA GLN A 153 -2.64 9.30 -5.70
C GLN A 153 -2.23 10.68 -6.22
N GLY A 154 -3.20 11.57 -6.49
CA GLY A 154 -2.92 12.97 -6.83
C GLY A 154 -2.14 13.69 -5.72
N SER A 155 -2.63 13.60 -4.49
CA SER A 155 -1.98 14.21 -3.32
C SER A 155 -0.57 13.65 -3.06
N LEU A 156 -0.37 12.35 -3.30
CA LEU A 156 0.93 11.68 -3.22
C LEU A 156 1.91 12.22 -4.26
N ASN A 157 1.46 12.41 -5.51
CA ASN A 157 2.30 12.90 -6.59
C ASN A 157 2.66 14.38 -6.41
N GLU A 158 1.73 15.19 -5.89
CA GLU A 158 1.97 16.59 -5.53
C GLU A 158 3.01 16.72 -4.40
N ARG A 159 2.82 15.95 -3.31
CA ARG A 159 3.65 16.06 -2.09
C ARG A 159 5.00 15.34 -2.21
N PHE A 160 5.02 14.22 -2.94
CA PHE A 160 6.19 13.34 -3.09
C PHE A 160 6.38 12.97 -4.57
N PRO A 161 6.76 13.94 -5.41
CA PRO A 161 6.99 13.68 -6.82
C PRO A 161 8.03 12.57 -6.98
N ARG A 162 7.74 11.60 -7.83
CA ARG A 162 8.75 10.60 -8.21
C ARG A 162 9.89 11.34 -8.87
N ARG A 163 11.12 11.15 -8.40
CA ARG A 163 12.29 11.72 -9.09
C ARG A 163 12.28 11.21 -10.53
N PRO A 164 12.25 12.09 -11.55
CA PRO A 164 12.47 11.67 -12.91
C PRO A 164 13.94 11.22 -13.03
N GLY A 165 14.19 9.92 -13.21
CA GLY A 165 15.52 9.41 -13.58
C GLY A 165 16.18 8.39 -12.65
N SER A 166 15.73 7.13 -12.70
CA SER A 166 16.64 5.97 -12.53
C SER A 166 16.38 4.88 -13.58
N GLY A 167 15.72 5.25 -14.68
CA GLY A 167 15.75 4.47 -15.91
C GLY A 167 16.90 4.96 -16.78
N SER A 168 18.14 4.66 -16.39
CA SER A 168 19.26 4.74 -17.32
C SER A 168 19.00 3.70 -18.41
N MET A 169 18.54 4.19 -19.57
CA MET A 169 18.65 3.52 -20.85
C MET A 169 20.10 3.06 -21.04
N GLN A 170 20.42 1.82 -20.70
CA GLN A 170 21.53 1.14 -21.37
C GLN A 170 21.03 0.80 -22.76
N ARG A 171 21.28 1.71 -23.71
CA ARG A 171 21.29 1.38 -25.12
C ARG A 171 22.40 0.36 -25.32
N ILE A 172 22.05 -0.92 -25.36
CA ILE A 172 22.93 -1.98 -25.86
C ILE A 172 23.22 -1.62 -27.31
N SER A 173 24.41 -1.07 -27.56
CA SER A 173 24.91 -0.88 -28.92
C SER A 173 25.28 -2.25 -29.46
N VAL A 174 24.47 -2.77 -30.37
CA VAL A 174 24.79 -3.96 -31.15
C VAL A 174 25.82 -3.55 -32.21
N PRO A 175 27.04 -4.13 -32.25
CA PRO A 175 27.99 -3.84 -33.30
C PRO A 175 27.53 -4.45 -34.64
N PRO A 176 27.81 -3.79 -35.78
CA PRO A 176 27.40 -4.28 -37.09
C PRO A 176 28.19 -5.55 -37.45
N SER A 177 27.45 -6.60 -37.80
CA SER A 177 27.96 -7.89 -38.25
C SER A 177 28.80 -7.71 -39.53
N GLY A 178 30.10 -7.96 -39.41
CA GLY A 178 31.07 -7.91 -40.51
C GLY A 178 30.88 -9.10 -41.45
N LYS A 179 30.63 -8.80 -42.73
CA LYS A 179 30.62 -9.76 -43.84
C LYS A 179 32.01 -10.40 -43.99
N SER A 180 32.14 -11.69 -43.73
CA SER A 180 33.31 -12.46 -44.15
C SER A 180 33.06 -13.10 -45.52
N ARG A 181 33.85 -12.66 -46.50
CA ARG A 181 33.94 -13.22 -47.86
C ARG A 181 34.47 -14.65 -47.79
N SER A 182 33.77 -15.57 -48.44
CA SER A 182 34.29 -16.91 -48.75
C SER A 182 35.06 -16.83 -50.07
N THR A 183 36.36 -17.08 -50.02
CA THR A 183 37.25 -17.20 -51.19
C THR A 183 37.41 -18.69 -51.49
N ILE A 184 36.94 -19.09 -52.66
CA ILE A 184 37.25 -20.39 -53.29
C ILE A 184 38.69 -20.33 -53.82
N PRO A 185 39.46 -21.42 -53.71
CA PRO A 185 40.29 -21.79 -54.85
C PRO A 185 40.11 -23.27 -55.23
N GLY A 186 39.85 -23.51 -56.52
CA GLY A 186 40.29 -24.75 -57.17
C GLY A 186 41.82 -24.86 -57.07
N THR A 187 42.42 -26.02 -57.24
CA THR A 187 42.68 -26.60 -58.58
C THR A 187 43.25 -28.02 -58.42
N ARG A 188 42.96 -28.82 -59.44
CA ARG A 188 43.43 -30.16 -59.82
C ARG A 188 44.85 -30.57 -59.41
N GLY A 189 44.97 -31.87 -59.14
CA GLY A 189 46.11 -32.74 -59.38
C GLY A 189 45.59 -34.16 -59.51
#